data_AF-A0A6J6DMR2-F1
#
_entry.id   AF-A0A6J6DMR2-F1
#
_cell.length_a   1.000
_cell.length_b   1.000
_cell.length_c   1.000
_cell.angle_alpha   90.00
_cell.angle_beta   90.00
_cell.angle_gamma   90.00
#
_symmetry.space_group_name_H-M   'P 1'
#
loop_
_entity.id
_entity.type
_entity.pdbx_description
1 polymer ?
#
loop_
_entity_poly.entity_id
_entity_poly.type
_entity_poly.pdbx_seq_one_letter_code
_entity_poly.pdbx_strand_id
1 'polypeptide(L)'
;MALEDSEFQTELRGYRRSEVDQVISELRTELIRSAKDRQNALEELKVATASLAALQASGGEAASPTYSGLGGRLEAVLRIAEEQSTRLIGQADIDAERITAKAKLDATEMTDAAEREAQRIIADATNAATNTLDGAKAKAEATIAEITAEAERLRAQAIDEAAAIRGAVATESAKLRASAKRETAALRAEALREISEQKVVAGRELNKARATASTLAKEIRVERASHELTLRKIKEEAALLKTTIEHEVAETTTRLAVENENLAGELARAAEQARSDLDAELAGRRAEAERELLETHQKAVELNNRFLQEAESQLNETKDRLAGLRKEHEKLIAAIDEANRTGKDSAEKAARETIAAAEARAALLILEAEEEATNRVAAAERRLVELRAERDTIADYIESLRTVVGEALAVTKPQKSVRSGPARQANSRKVAKQPDSAAS
;
A
#
# COMPACT_ATOMS: atom_id res chain seq x y z
N MET A 1 -83.40 -122.18 -47.04
CA MET A 1 -83.98 -121.13 -47.89
C MET A 1 -82.91 -120.07 -48.02
N ALA A 2 -82.17 -120.05 -49.13
CA ALA A 2 -81.09 -119.10 -49.35
C ALA A 2 -81.73 -117.74 -49.68
N LEU A 3 -81.60 -116.79 -48.77
CA LEU A 3 -81.99 -115.40 -48.99
C LEU A 3 -80.91 -114.78 -49.87
N GLU A 4 -81.31 -114.29 -51.05
CA GLU A 4 -80.45 -113.56 -51.97
C GLU A 4 -79.76 -112.40 -51.24
N ASP A 5 -78.43 -112.29 -51.32
CA ASP A 5 -77.70 -111.13 -50.80
C ASP A 5 -78.03 -109.90 -51.66
N SER A 6 -79.13 -109.22 -51.31
CA SER A 6 -79.52 -107.96 -51.92
C SER A 6 -78.59 -106.86 -51.38
N GLU A 7 -77.59 -106.46 -52.16
CA GLU A 7 -76.76 -105.29 -51.84
C GLU A 7 -77.60 -104.00 -51.92
N PHE A 8 -77.44 -103.11 -50.94
CA PHE A 8 -78.10 -101.80 -50.94
C PHE A 8 -77.46 -100.84 -51.95
N GLN A 9 -78.26 -100.01 -52.62
CA GLN A 9 -77.76 -98.95 -53.53
C GLN A 9 -77.05 -97.83 -52.73
N THR A 10 -75.96 -97.26 -53.27
CA THR A 10 -75.15 -96.24 -52.60
C THR A 10 -75.45 -94.82 -53.09
N GLU A 11 -75.70 -93.87 -52.17
CA GLU A 11 -75.85 -92.44 -52.46
C GLU A 11 -74.73 -91.59 -51.81
N LEU A 12 -74.48 -90.38 -52.34
CA LEU A 12 -73.36 -89.49 -51.98
C LEU A 12 -73.34 -89.06 -50.49
N ARG A 13 -74.44 -89.25 -49.75
CA ARG A 13 -74.56 -89.04 -48.30
C ARG A 13 -75.24 -90.21 -47.58
N GLY A 14 -74.95 -91.44 -47.99
CA GLY A 14 -75.47 -92.65 -47.35
C GLY A 14 -74.82 -93.01 -46.01
N TYR A 15 -75.41 -93.99 -45.31
CA TYR A 15 -74.82 -94.59 -44.11
C TYR A 15 -73.49 -95.30 -44.44
N ARG A 16 -72.59 -95.36 -43.46
CA ARG A 16 -71.31 -96.06 -43.61
C ARG A 16 -71.55 -97.56 -43.72
N ARG A 17 -71.19 -98.14 -44.87
CA ARG A 17 -71.38 -99.55 -45.19
C ARG A 17 -70.87 -100.49 -44.08
N SER A 18 -69.67 -100.23 -43.54
CA SER A 18 -69.08 -101.06 -42.48
C SER A 18 -69.88 -101.08 -41.17
N GLU A 19 -70.46 -99.95 -40.77
CA GLU A 19 -71.28 -99.86 -39.55
C GLU A 19 -72.63 -100.56 -39.76
N VAL A 20 -73.22 -100.42 -40.96
CA VAL A 20 -74.47 -101.11 -41.33
C VAL A 20 -74.27 -102.63 -41.42
N ASP A 21 -73.18 -103.09 -42.03
CA ASP A 21 -72.87 -104.52 -42.16
C ASP A 21 -72.67 -105.18 -40.78
N GLN A 22 -72.06 -104.47 -39.82
CA GLN A 22 -71.92 -104.95 -38.44
C GLN A 22 -73.30 -105.12 -37.77
N VAL A 23 -74.16 -104.10 -37.85
CA VAL A 23 -75.52 -104.15 -37.25
C VAL A 23 -76.36 -105.26 -37.89
N ILE A 24 -76.27 -105.46 -39.21
CA ILE A 24 -76.98 -106.55 -39.90
C ILE A 24 -76.47 -107.91 -39.44
N SER A 25 -75.15 -108.07 -39.24
CA SER A 25 -74.57 -109.30 -38.71
C SER A 25 -75.04 -109.62 -37.29
N GLU A 26 -75.12 -108.60 -36.43
CA GLU A 26 -75.66 -108.73 -35.07
C GLU A 26 -77.14 -109.15 -35.09
N LEU A 27 -77.97 -108.49 -35.90
CA LEU A 27 -79.40 -108.84 -36.06
C LEU A 27 -79.59 -110.25 -36.64
N ARG A 28 -78.77 -110.68 -37.59
CA ARG A 28 -78.78 -112.06 -38.12
C ARG A 28 -78.48 -113.07 -37.01
N THR A 29 -77.50 -112.77 -36.16
CA THR A 29 -77.14 -113.63 -35.02
C THR A 29 -78.27 -113.72 -33.99
N GLU A 30 -78.91 -112.59 -33.68
CA GLU A 30 -80.05 -112.52 -32.77
C GLU A 30 -81.27 -113.29 -33.30
N LEU A 31 -81.55 -113.19 -34.60
CA LEU A 31 -82.62 -113.95 -35.24
C LEU A 31 -82.41 -115.47 -35.14
N ILE A 32 -81.17 -115.93 -35.38
CA ILE A 32 -80.80 -117.34 -35.23
C ILE A 32 -80.99 -117.81 -33.78
N ARG A 33 -80.59 -116.98 -32.81
CA ARG A 33 -80.78 -117.27 -31.38
C ARG A 33 -82.25 -117.40 -31.01
N SER A 34 -83.07 -116.43 -31.42
CA SER A 34 -84.53 -116.45 -31.20
C SER A 34 -85.21 -117.66 -31.83
N ALA A 35 -84.78 -118.08 -33.02
CA ALA A 35 -85.29 -119.28 -33.67
C ALA A 35 -84.96 -120.56 -32.87
N LYS A 36 -83.75 -120.64 -32.31
CA LYS A 36 -83.32 -121.76 -31.45
C LYS A 36 -84.08 -121.80 -30.13
N ASP A 37 -84.28 -120.65 -29.48
CA ASP A 37 -85.04 -120.56 -28.22
C ASP A 37 -86.50 -120.99 -28.43
N ARG A 38 -87.11 -120.60 -29.54
CA ARG A 38 -88.46 -121.04 -29.91
C ARG A 38 -88.54 -122.55 -30.10
N GLN A 39 -87.52 -123.16 -30.70
CA GLN A 39 -87.46 -124.61 -30.89
C GLN A 39 -87.37 -125.35 -29.54
N ASN A 40 -86.57 -124.84 -28.60
CA ASN A 40 -86.47 -125.41 -27.24
C ASN A 40 -87.81 -125.32 -26.49
N ALA A 41 -88.47 -124.17 -26.54
CA ALA A 41 -89.78 -123.98 -25.90
C ALA A 41 -90.85 -124.94 -26.45
N LEU A 42 -90.80 -125.26 -27.75
CA LEU A 42 -91.70 -126.25 -28.35
C LEU A 42 -91.43 -127.68 -27.85
N GLU A 43 -90.18 -128.05 -27.57
CA GLU A 43 -89.86 -129.35 -26.97
C GLU A 43 -90.29 -129.43 -25.50
N GLU A 44 -90.07 -128.38 -24.71
CA GLU A 44 -90.54 -128.34 -23.31
C GLU A 44 -92.07 -128.48 -23.23
N LEU A 45 -92.81 -127.83 -24.14
CA LEU A 45 -94.27 -127.94 -24.21
C LEU A 45 -94.73 -129.39 -24.48
N LYS A 46 -94.00 -130.14 -25.32
CA LYS A 46 -94.29 -131.56 -25.58
C LYS A 46 -94.07 -132.42 -24.33
N VAL A 47 -93.01 -132.15 -23.58
CA VAL A 47 -92.72 -132.88 -22.33
C VAL A 47 -93.78 -132.58 -21.27
N ALA A 48 -94.17 -131.32 -21.10
CA ALA A 48 -95.19 -130.91 -20.14
C ALA A 48 -96.59 -131.47 -20.47
N THR A 49 -96.95 -131.55 -21.75
CA THR A 49 -98.21 -132.19 -22.17
C THR A 49 -98.22 -133.70 -21.91
N ALA A 50 -97.07 -134.37 -22.07
CA ALA A 50 -96.93 -135.79 -21.73
C ALA A 50 -97.06 -136.07 -20.22
N SER A 51 -96.51 -135.21 -19.35
CA SER A 51 -96.60 -135.39 -17.89
C SER A 51 -98.02 -135.13 -17.35
N LEU A 52 -98.74 -134.15 -17.91
CA LEU A 52 -100.14 -133.90 -17.59
C LEU A 52 -101.04 -135.10 -17.91
N ALA A 53 -100.81 -135.75 -19.06
CA ALA A 53 -101.54 -136.97 -19.43
C ALA A 53 -101.29 -138.13 -18.45
N ALA A 54 -100.06 -138.28 -17.95
CA ALA A 54 -99.71 -139.31 -16.97
C ALA A 54 -100.34 -139.05 -15.58
N LEU A 55 -100.36 -137.80 -15.13
CA LEU A 55 -100.98 -137.42 -13.84
C LEU A 55 -102.49 -137.65 -13.83
N GLN A 56 -103.18 -137.32 -14.93
CA GLN A 56 -104.62 -137.56 -15.06
C GLN A 56 -105.00 -139.05 -14.97
N ALA A 57 -104.12 -139.96 -15.40
CA ALA A 57 -104.33 -141.41 -15.27
C ALA A 57 -104.20 -141.92 -13.82
N SER A 58 -103.45 -141.23 -12.95
CA SER A 58 -103.15 -141.68 -11.58
C SER A 58 -104.15 -141.27 -10.50
N GLY A 59 -105.00 -140.27 -10.75
CA GLY A 59 -105.94 -139.73 -9.76
C GLY A 59 -107.28 -140.47 -9.65
N GLY A 60 -107.49 -141.55 -10.41
CA GLY A 60 -108.78 -142.21 -10.54
C GLY A 60 -109.14 -143.23 -9.44
N GLU A 61 -108.20 -143.69 -8.62
CA GLU A 61 -108.44 -144.81 -7.69
C GLU A 61 -107.94 -144.51 -6.26
N ALA A 62 -108.85 -144.17 -5.34
CA ALA A 62 -108.88 -144.63 -3.95
C ALA A 62 -109.85 -143.80 -3.08
N ALA A 63 -110.91 -144.44 -2.58
CA ALA A 63 -111.82 -143.89 -1.57
C ALA A 63 -111.51 -144.43 -0.15
N SER A 64 -111.34 -143.49 0.80
CA SER A 64 -111.60 -143.51 2.26
C SER A 64 -110.64 -144.22 3.26
N PRO A 65 -109.92 -143.48 4.16
CA PRO A 65 -108.99 -144.00 5.17
C PRO A 65 -109.53 -144.02 6.64
N THR A 66 -108.99 -144.89 7.52
CA THR A 66 -109.39 -145.07 8.95
C THR A 66 -108.30 -144.72 10.00
N TYR A 67 -108.71 -144.48 11.26
CA TYR A 67 -108.01 -143.73 12.34
C TYR A 67 -106.76 -144.37 12.98
N SER A 68 -106.49 -145.68 12.86
CA SER A 68 -105.20 -146.25 13.32
C SER A 68 -104.04 -145.90 12.39
N GLY A 69 -104.36 -145.55 11.14
CA GLY A 69 -103.39 -145.01 10.19
C GLY A 69 -102.91 -143.60 10.55
N LEU A 70 -103.59 -142.87 11.43
CA LEU A 70 -103.19 -141.52 11.83
C LEU A 70 -101.93 -141.50 12.70
N GLY A 71 -101.72 -142.45 13.61
CA GLY A 71 -100.52 -142.50 14.48
C GLY A 71 -99.23 -142.81 13.72
N GLY A 72 -99.27 -143.84 12.87
CA GLY A 72 -98.16 -144.16 11.96
C GLY A 72 -97.93 -143.10 10.88
N ARG A 73 -98.99 -142.42 10.42
CA ARG A 73 -98.85 -141.24 9.56
C ARG A 73 -98.25 -140.05 10.31
N LEU A 74 -98.55 -139.83 11.59
CA LEU A 74 -97.98 -138.72 12.37
C LEU A 74 -96.49 -138.93 12.63
N GLU A 75 -96.07 -140.15 13.01
CA GLU A 75 -94.67 -140.52 13.14
C GLU A 75 -93.93 -140.43 11.79
N ALA A 76 -94.54 -140.93 10.70
CA ALA A 76 -93.98 -140.79 9.37
C ALA A 76 -93.85 -139.32 8.94
N VAL A 77 -94.83 -138.47 9.26
CA VAL A 77 -94.80 -137.03 8.98
C VAL A 77 -93.73 -136.33 9.82
N LEU A 78 -93.58 -136.65 11.10
CA LEU A 78 -92.54 -136.08 11.95
C LEU A 78 -91.14 -136.53 11.51
N ARG A 79 -90.96 -137.80 11.13
CA ARG A 79 -89.68 -138.30 10.59
C ARG A 79 -89.36 -137.67 9.24
N ILE A 80 -90.34 -137.54 8.35
CA ILE A 80 -90.18 -136.84 7.07
C ILE A 80 -89.89 -135.36 7.32
N ALA A 81 -90.54 -134.72 8.29
CA ALA A 81 -90.29 -133.33 8.65
C ALA A 81 -88.90 -133.12 9.28
N GLU A 82 -88.41 -134.06 10.09
CA GLU A 82 -87.07 -134.04 10.68
C GLU A 82 -85.99 -134.29 9.62
N GLU A 83 -86.20 -135.25 8.72
CA GLU A 83 -85.33 -135.49 7.57
C GLU A 83 -85.33 -134.31 6.60
N GLN A 84 -86.50 -133.71 6.34
CA GLN A 84 -86.62 -132.50 5.52
C GLN A 84 -86.00 -131.29 6.20
N SER A 85 -86.14 -131.13 7.52
CA SER A 85 -85.50 -130.04 8.28
C SER A 85 -83.99 -130.17 8.26
N THR A 86 -83.47 -131.37 8.52
CA THR A 86 -82.02 -131.64 8.47
C THR A 86 -81.46 -131.39 7.07
N ARG A 87 -82.19 -131.81 6.03
CA ARG A 87 -81.83 -131.53 4.63
C ARG A 87 -81.87 -130.04 4.31
N LEU A 88 -82.89 -129.32 4.78
CA LEU A 88 -83.04 -127.87 4.56
C LEU A 88 -81.94 -127.08 5.28
N ILE A 89 -81.61 -127.45 6.53
CA ILE A 89 -80.52 -126.85 7.29
C ILE A 89 -79.18 -127.12 6.59
N GLY A 90 -78.89 -128.38 6.23
CA GLY A 90 -77.66 -128.70 5.52
C GLY A 90 -77.54 -127.99 4.16
N GLN A 91 -78.65 -127.83 3.43
CA GLN A 91 -78.67 -127.07 2.19
C GLN A 91 -78.46 -125.57 2.43
N ALA A 92 -79.09 -124.99 3.46
CA ALA A 92 -78.88 -123.60 3.84
C ALA A 92 -77.44 -123.32 4.29
N ASP A 93 -76.81 -124.25 5.01
CA ASP A 93 -75.41 -124.15 5.42
C ASP A 93 -74.47 -124.19 4.21
N ILE A 94 -74.69 -125.13 3.27
CA ILE A 94 -73.92 -125.20 2.01
C ILE A 94 -74.09 -123.91 1.20
N ASP A 95 -75.31 -123.40 1.10
CA ASP A 95 -75.59 -122.16 0.37
C ASP A 95 -74.93 -120.95 1.06
N ALA A 96 -74.96 -120.87 2.39
CA ALA A 96 -74.28 -119.82 3.16
C ALA A 96 -72.75 -119.88 3.00
N GLU A 97 -72.15 -121.06 3.06
CA GLU A 97 -70.72 -121.26 2.77
C GLU A 97 -70.39 -120.86 1.34
N ARG A 98 -71.24 -121.21 0.36
CA ARG A 98 -71.04 -120.82 -1.04
C ARG A 98 -71.11 -119.31 -1.24
N ILE A 99 -72.10 -118.65 -0.61
CA ILE A 99 -72.27 -117.19 -0.68
C ILE A 99 -71.08 -116.49 -0.03
N THR A 100 -70.64 -116.96 1.15
CA THR A 100 -69.50 -116.34 1.86
C THR A 100 -68.18 -116.56 1.12
N ALA A 101 -67.95 -117.75 0.55
CA ALA A 101 -66.78 -118.03 -0.28
C ALA A 101 -66.76 -117.14 -1.52
N LYS A 102 -67.92 -116.99 -2.20
CA LYS A 102 -68.04 -116.10 -3.35
C LYS A 102 -67.81 -114.63 -2.96
N ALA A 103 -68.43 -114.16 -1.88
CA ALA A 103 -68.24 -112.78 -1.41
C ALA A 103 -66.79 -112.48 -1.04
N LYS A 104 -66.06 -113.45 -0.46
CA LYS A 104 -64.62 -113.33 -0.20
C LYS A 104 -63.83 -113.24 -1.49
N LEU A 105 -64.12 -114.08 -2.48
CA LEU A 105 -63.46 -114.06 -3.78
C LEU A 105 -63.70 -112.73 -4.51
N ASP A 106 -64.96 -112.30 -4.60
CA ASP A 106 -65.34 -111.02 -5.21
C ASP A 106 -64.64 -109.84 -4.49
N ALA A 107 -64.54 -109.89 -3.14
CA ALA A 107 -63.81 -108.88 -2.37
C ALA A 107 -62.31 -108.88 -2.69
N THR A 108 -61.66 -110.06 -2.79
CA THR A 108 -60.24 -110.14 -3.16
C THR A 108 -59.98 -109.68 -4.59
N GLU A 109 -60.85 -110.03 -5.54
CA GLU A 109 -60.74 -109.57 -6.92
C GLU A 109 -60.89 -108.05 -7.01
N MET A 110 -61.81 -107.47 -6.24
CA MET A 110 -62.01 -106.03 -6.16
C MET A 110 -60.79 -105.32 -5.54
N THR A 111 -60.20 -105.86 -4.48
CA THR A 111 -58.98 -105.28 -3.88
C THR A 111 -57.78 -105.37 -4.82
N ASP A 112 -57.59 -106.50 -5.50
CA ASP A 112 -56.49 -106.69 -6.45
C ASP A 112 -56.65 -105.79 -7.68
N ALA A 113 -57.89 -105.60 -8.16
CA ALA A 113 -58.20 -104.65 -9.22
C ALA A 113 -57.91 -103.20 -8.79
N ALA A 114 -58.33 -102.81 -7.59
CA ALA A 114 -58.06 -101.48 -7.04
C ALA A 114 -56.56 -101.23 -6.83
N GLU A 115 -55.80 -102.23 -6.35
CA GLU A 115 -54.36 -102.11 -6.15
C GLU A 115 -53.61 -101.99 -7.48
N ARG A 116 -53.93 -102.82 -8.48
CA ARG A 116 -53.38 -102.68 -9.84
C ARG A 116 -53.67 -101.31 -10.43
N GLU A 117 -54.88 -100.80 -10.20
CA GLU A 117 -55.26 -99.49 -10.71
C GLU A 117 -54.50 -98.35 -10.02
N ALA A 118 -54.38 -98.42 -8.68
CA ALA A 118 -53.59 -97.46 -7.93
C ALA A 118 -52.12 -97.47 -8.37
N GLN A 119 -51.53 -98.65 -8.58
CA GLN A 119 -50.16 -98.78 -9.07
C GLN A 119 -49.99 -98.18 -10.47
N ARG A 120 -50.96 -98.39 -11.38
CA ARG A 120 -50.97 -97.78 -12.71
C ARG A 120 -51.02 -96.25 -12.62
N ILE A 121 -51.93 -95.69 -11.82
CA ILE A 121 -52.06 -94.24 -11.63
C ILE A 121 -50.76 -93.65 -11.05
N ILE A 122 -50.14 -94.31 -10.07
CA ILE A 122 -48.88 -93.87 -9.48
C ILE A 122 -47.74 -93.91 -10.52
N ALA A 123 -47.65 -94.97 -11.32
CA ALA A 123 -46.66 -95.07 -12.38
C ALA A 123 -46.85 -93.97 -13.44
N ASP A 124 -48.08 -93.73 -13.88
CA ASP A 124 -48.38 -92.69 -14.85
C ASP A 124 -48.09 -91.28 -14.30
N ALA A 125 -48.46 -91.02 -13.04
CA ALA A 125 -48.19 -89.74 -12.39
C ALA A 125 -46.68 -89.49 -12.19
N THR A 126 -45.92 -90.53 -11.81
CA THR A 126 -44.46 -90.43 -11.64
C THR A 126 -43.76 -90.24 -12.98
N ASN A 127 -44.19 -90.94 -14.04
CA ASN A 127 -43.68 -90.74 -15.40
C ASN A 127 -44.01 -89.33 -15.95
N ALA A 128 -45.22 -88.84 -15.70
CA ALA A 128 -45.60 -87.48 -16.10
C ALA A 128 -44.79 -86.41 -15.35
N ALA A 129 -44.57 -86.59 -14.05
CA ALA A 129 -43.78 -85.68 -13.22
C ALA A 129 -42.30 -85.65 -13.65
N THR A 130 -41.70 -86.82 -13.90
CA THR A 130 -40.31 -86.93 -14.37
C THR A 130 -40.13 -86.30 -15.74
N ASN A 131 -41.00 -86.60 -16.71
CA ASN A 131 -40.96 -85.97 -18.03
C ASN A 131 -41.10 -84.45 -17.96
N THR A 132 -41.97 -83.93 -17.09
CA THR A 132 -42.14 -82.48 -16.90
C THR A 132 -40.87 -81.85 -16.30
N LEU A 133 -40.27 -82.52 -15.32
CA LEU A 133 -39.08 -82.05 -14.62
C LEU A 133 -37.85 -82.08 -15.54
N ASP A 134 -37.68 -83.13 -16.33
CA ASP A 134 -36.60 -83.24 -17.31
C ASP A 134 -36.77 -82.24 -18.45
N GLY A 135 -38.01 -82.03 -18.91
CA GLY A 135 -38.32 -80.98 -19.89
C GLY A 135 -38.04 -79.57 -19.37
N ALA A 136 -38.32 -79.30 -18.09
CA ALA A 136 -38.01 -78.02 -17.45
C ALA A 136 -36.49 -77.83 -17.28
N LYS A 137 -35.76 -78.87 -16.87
CA LYS A 137 -34.29 -78.85 -16.75
C LYS A 137 -33.62 -78.60 -18.09
N ALA A 138 -34.01 -79.33 -19.13
CA ALA A 138 -33.45 -79.16 -20.47
C ALA A 138 -33.68 -77.74 -21.01
N LYS A 139 -34.86 -77.15 -20.78
CA LYS A 139 -35.14 -75.76 -21.15
C LYS A 139 -34.27 -74.77 -20.36
N ALA A 140 -34.11 -74.98 -19.06
CA ALA A 140 -33.27 -74.13 -18.23
C ALA A 140 -31.80 -74.18 -18.66
N GLU A 141 -31.26 -75.37 -18.91
CA GLU A 141 -29.91 -75.58 -19.43
C GLU A 141 -29.71 -74.93 -20.80
N ALA A 142 -30.66 -75.10 -21.71
CA ALA A 142 -30.63 -74.44 -23.02
C ALA A 142 -30.62 -72.91 -22.90
N THR A 143 -31.45 -72.36 -22.00
CA THR A 143 -31.53 -70.90 -21.77
C THR A 143 -30.22 -70.38 -21.17
N ILE A 144 -29.63 -71.11 -20.21
CA ILE A 144 -28.35 -70.75 -19.62
C ILE A 144 -27.23 -70.79 -20.68
N ALA A 145 -27.21 -71.82 -21.53
CA ALA A 145 -26.23 -71.94 -22.61
C ALA A 145 -26.36 -70.78 -23.63
N GLU A 146 -27.59 -70.40 -23.99
CA GLU A 146 -27.85 -69.27 -24.88
C GLU A 146 -27.39 -67.93 -24.26
N ILE A 147 -27.78 -67.66 -23.02
CA ILE A 147 -27.41 -66.41 -22.32
C ILE A 147 -25.89 -66.32 -22.13
N THR A 148 -25.23 -67.43 -21.81
CA THR A 148 -23.77 -67.45 -21.63
C THR A 148 -23.05 -67.22 -22.94
N ALA A 149 -23.47 -67.85 -24.04
CA ALA A 149 -22.92 -67.60 -25.37
C ALA A 149 -23.12 -66.14 -25.82
N GLU A 150 -24.31 -65.57 -25.59
CA GLU A 150 -24.58 -64.16 -25.91
C GLU A 150 -23.73 -63.21 -25.07
N ALA A 151 -23.56 -63.49 -23.77
CA ALA A 151 -22.72 -62.70 -22.89
C ALA A 151 -21.24 -62.73 -23.32
N GLU A 152 -20.73 -63.90 -23.76
CA GLU A 152 -19.38 -64.04 -24.31
C GLU A 152 -19.22 -63.26 -25.62
N ARG A 153 -20.21 -63.33 -26.52
CA ARG A 153 -20.21 -62.55 -27.77
C ARG A 153 -20.19 -61.05 -27.50
N LEU A 154 -21.04 -60.55 -26.61
CA LEU A 154 -21.07 -59.13 -26.24
C LEU A 154 -19.75 -58.68 -25.59
N ARG A 155 -19.13 -59.53 -24.76
CA ARG A 155 -17.81 -59.25 -24.17
C ARG A 155 -16.73 -59.18 -25.23
N ALA A 156 -16.69 -60.12 -26.18
CA ALA A 156 -15.74 -60.11 -27.28
C ALA A 156 -15.89 -58.85 -28.13
N GLN A 157 -17.12 -58.50 -28.51
CA GLN A 157 -17.42 -57.28 -29.25
C GLN A 157 -16.96 -56.02 -28.50
N ALA A 158 -17.23 -55.92 -27.20
CA ALA A 158 -16.79 -54.77 -26.39
C ALA A 158 -15.25 -54.68 -26.30
N ILE A 159 -14.55 -55.82 -26.24
CA ILE A 159 -13.08 -55.86 -26.25
C ILE A 159 -12.53 -55.37 -27.59
N ASP A 160 -13.10 -55.83 -28.70
CA ASP A 160 -12.69 -55.44 -30.05
C ASP A 160 -12.97 -53.96 -30.32
N GLU A 161 -14.15 -53.45 -29.93
CA GLU A 161 -14.49 -52.03 -30.01
C GLU A 161 -13.52 -51.18 -29.16
N ALA A 162 -13.22 -51.60 -27.93
CA ALA A 162 -12.25 -50.92 -27.09
C ALA A 162 -10.82 -50.96 -27.68
N ALA A 163 -10.44 -52.02 -28.38
CA ALA A 163 -9.17 -52.10 -29.10
C ALA A 163 -9.15 -51.14 -30.31
N ALA A 164 -10.24 -51.09 -31.08
CA ALA A 164 -10.38 -50.19 -32.22
C ALA A 164 -10.32 -48.71 -31.80
N ILE A 165 -11.05 -48.33 -30.74
CA ILE A 165 -11.02 -46.97 -30.18
C ILE A 165 -9.60 -46.62 -29.72
N ARG A 166 -8.93 -47.53 -29.00
CA ARG A 166 -7.53 -47.30 -28.56
C ARG A 166 -6.58 -47.13 -29.74
N GLY A 167 -6.73 -47.92 -30.80
CA GLY A 167 -5.94 -47.79 -32.04
C GLY A 167 -6.15 -46.45 -32.75
N ALA A 168 -7.41 -46.00 -32.84
CA ALA A 168 -7.76 -44.69 -33.40
C ALA A 168 -7.17 -43.54 -32.58
N VAL A 169 -7.35 -43.57 -31.25
CA VAL A 169 -6.81 -42.54 -30.33
C VAL A 169 -5.28 -42.50 -30.38
N ALA A 170 -4.60 -43.65 -30.44
CA ALA A 170 -3.15 -43.71 -30.57
C ALA A 170 -2.67 -43.07 -31.88
N THR A 171 -3.37 -43.34 -32.98
CA THR A 171 -3.07 -42.77 -34.29
C THR A 171 -3.29 -41.26 -34.33
N GLU A 172 -4.41 -40.77 -33.82
CA GLU A 172 -4.70 -39.33 -33.72
C GLU A 172 -3.71 -38.62 -32.81
N SER A 173 -3.38 -39.22 -31.66
CA SER A 173 -2.35 -38.70 -30.76
C SER A 173 -0.97 -38.61 -31.44
N ALA A 174 -0.60 -39.61 -32.24
CA ALA A 174 0.65 -39.59 -32.99
C ALA A 174 0.66 -38.50 -34.07
N LYS A 175 -0.45 -38.33 -34.81
CA LYS A 175 -0.63 -37.25 -35.80
C LYS A 175 -0.53 -35.87 -35.15
N LEU A 176 -1.23 -35.64 -34.04
CA LEU A 176 -1.20 -34.37 -33.32
C LEU A 176 0.21 -34.04 -32.83
N ARG A 177 0.92 -35.00 -32.22
CA ARG A 177 2.31 -34.80 -31.78
C ARG A 177 3.24 -34.51 -32.95
N ALA A 178 3.08 -35.21 -34.07
CA ALA A 178 3.89 -34.98 -35.27
C ALA A 178 3.63 -33.59 -35.86
N SER A 179 2.37 -33.16 -35.93
CA SER A 179 1.96 -31.83 -36.37
C SER A 179 2.55 -30.75 -35.47
N ALA A 180 2.34 -30.85 -34.15
CA ALA A 180 2.87 -29.90 -33.18
C ALA A 180 4.40 -29.82 -33.23
N LYS A 181 5.10 -30.95 -33.40
CA LYS A 181 6.56 -30.96 -33.56
C LYS A 181 7.02 -30.24 -34.84
N ARG A 182 6.28 -30.37 -35.94
CA ARG A 182 6.58 -29.67 -37.20
C ARG A 182 6.33 -28.17 -37.09
N GLU A 183 5.20 -27.78 -36.50
CA GLU A 183 4.83 -26.38 -36.30
C GLU A 183 5.81 -25.67 -35.36
N THR A 184 6.15 -26.28 -34.23
CA THR A 184 7.15 -25.73 -33.30
C THR A 184 8.54 -25.61 -33.95
N ALA A 185 8.95 -26.58 -34.78
CA ALA A 185 10.18 -26.49 -35.54
C ALA A 185 10.15 -25.34 -36.56
N ALA A 186 9.03 -25.15 -37.25
CA ALA A 186 8.84 -24.06 -38.21
C ALA A 186 8.90 -22.69 -37.52
N LEU A 187 8.14 -22.49 -36.44
CA LEU A 187 8.15 -21.26 -35.64
C LEU A 187 9.54 -20.95 -35.08
N ARG A 188 10.27 -21.97 -34.63
CA ARG A 188 11.64 -21.79 -34.14
C ARG A 188 12.59 -21.37 -35.26
N ALA A 189 12.46 -21.94 -36.45
CA ALA A 189 13.27 -21.56 -37.61
C ALA A 189 12.99 -20.12 -38.05
N GLU A 190 11.72 -19.72 -38.06
CA GLU A 190 11.27 -18.36 -38.35
C GLU A 190 11.83 -17.36 -37.34
N ALA A 191 11.66 -17.61 -36.03
CA ALA A 191 12.20 -16.75 -34.99
C ALA A 191 13.73 -16.62 -35.05
N LEU A 192 14.45 -17.71 -35.33
CA LEU A 192 15.91 -17.66 -35.51
C LEU A 192 16.32 -16.83 -36.73
N ARG A 193 15.54 -16.89 -37.82
CA ARG A 193 15.75 -16.08 -39.01
C ARG A 193 15.51 -14.60 -38.71
N GLU A 194 14.40 -14.25 -38.07
CA GLU A 194 14.10 -12.86 -37.67
C GLU A 194 15.18 -12.28 -36.75
N ILE A 195 15.62 -13.04 -35.74
CA ILE A 195 16.71 -12.62 -34.86
C ILE A 195 17.99 -12.36 -35.66
N SER A 196 18.29 -13.22 -36.64
CA SER A 196 19.49 -13.07 -37.48
C SER A 196 19.39 -11.83 -38.38
N GLU A 197 18.22 -11.61 -39.00
CA GLU A 197 17.94 -10.42 -39.81
C GLU A 197 18.05 -9.14 -38.96
N GLN A 198 17.44 -9.11 -37.78
CA GLN A 198 17.53 -7.99 -36.84
C GLN A 198 18.97 -7.72 -36.40
N LYS A 199 19.76 -8.76 -36.11
CA LYS A 199 21.19 -8.60 -35.76
C LYS A 199 21.98 -7.98 -36.90
N VAL A 200 21.70 -8.36 -38.15
CA VAL A 200 22.36 -7.75 -39.33
C VAL A 200 21.98 -6.28 -39.47
N VAL A 201 20.70 -5.93 -39.29
CA VAL A 201 20.23 -4.53 -39.34
C VAL A 201 20.87 -3.71 -38.22
N ALA A 202 20.78 -4.17 -36.97
CA ALA A 202 21.38 -3.49 -35.82
C ALA A 202 22.91 -3.35 -35.97
N GLY A 203 23.59 -4.38 -36.48
CA GLY A 203 25.03 -4.31 -36.78
C GLY A 203 25.37 -3.26 -37.83
N ARG A 204 24.55 -3.13 -38.89
CA ARG A 204 24.73 -2.08 -39.91
C ARG A 204 24.49 -0.69 -39.35
N GLU A 205 23.44 -0.49 -38.56
CA GLU A 205 23.14 0.80 -37.92
C GLU A 205 24.23 1.22 -36.95
N LEU A 206 24.71 0.28 -36.13
CA LEU A 206 25.81 0.51 -35.20
C LEU A 206 27.10 0.89 -35.93
N ASN A 207 27.41 0.21 -37.05
CA ASN A 207 28.56 0.56 -37.88
C ASN A 207 28.42 1.94 -38.53
N LYS A 208 27.21 2.29 -39.02
CA LYS A 208 26.93 3.64 -39.53
C LYS A 208 27.13 4.70 -38.43
N ALA A 209 26.58 4.48 -37.24
CA ALA A 209 26.74 5.39 -36.11
C ALA A 209 28.20 5.53 -35.65
N ARG A 210 28.98 4.44 -35.68
CA ARG A 210 30.43 4.49 -35.42
C ARG A 210 31.18 5.28 -36.48
N ALA A 211 30.82 5.13 -37.75
CA ALA A 211 31.43 5.87 -38.84
C ALA A 211 31.15 7.38 -38.71
N THR A 212 29.90 7.77 -38.46
CA THR A 212 29.51 9.17 -38.26
C THR A 212 30.16 9.78 -37.01
N ALA A 213 30.25 9.02 -35.91
CA ALA A 213 30.97 9.47 -34.72
C ALA A 213 32.48 9.67 -35.00
N SER A 214 33.09 8.78 -35.81
CA SER A 214 34.50 8.90 -36.20
C SER A 214 34.75 10.12 -37.09
N THR A 215 33.88 10.40 -38.06
CA THR A 215 33.99 11.59 -38.91
C THR A 215 33.83 12.86 -38.09
N LEU A 216 32.80 12.93 -37.24
CA LEU A 216 32.58 14.07 -36.35
C LEU A 216 33.77 14.29 -35.41
N ALA A 217 34.36 13.23 -34.85
CA ALA A 217 35.54 13.35 -34.02
C ALA A 217 36.76 13.89 -34.79
N LYS A 218 36.91 13.56 -36.07
CA LYS A 218 37.96 14.14 -36.93
C LYS A 218 37.68 15.62 -37.22
N GLU A 219 36.44 15.97 -37.57
CA GLU A 219 36.02 17.37 -37.79
C GLU A 219 36.27 18.22 -36.55
N ILE A 220 35.86 17.75 -35.36
CA ILE A 220 36.11 18.43 -34.08
C ILE A 220 37.62 18.61 -33.84
N ARG A 221 38.47 17.62 -34.17
CA ARG A 221 39.93 17.79 -34.04
C ARG A 221 40.47 18.85 -34.99
N VAL A 222 40.02 18.86 -36.24
CA VAL A 222 40.45 19.85 -37.24
C VAL A 222 40.03 21.25 -36.79
N GLU A 223 38.78 21.41 -36.35
CA GLU A 223 38.26 22.69 -35.87
C GLU A 223 38.95 23.15 -34.58
N ARG A 224 39.26 22.23 -33.67
CA ARG A 224 40.07 22.57 -32.49
C ARG A 224 41.47 23.03 -32.86
N ALA A 225 42.12 22.37 -33.83
CA ALA A 225 43.44 22.76 -34.29
C ALA A 225 43.41 24.12 -35.03
N SER A 226 42.37 24.38 -35.83
CA SER A 226 42.18 25.68 -36.49
C SER A 226 41.97 26.79 -35.45
N HIS A 227 41.11 26.58 -34.46
CA HIS A 227 40.89 27.50 -33.35
C HIS A 227 42.15 27.71 -32.50
N GLU A 228 42.94 26.66 -32.25
CA GLU A 228 44.21 26.81 -31.53
C GLU A 228 45.17 27.70 -32.32
N LEU A 229 45.24 27.53 -33.64
CA LEU A 229 46.09 28.34 -34.51
C LEU A 229 45.61 29.79 -34.60
N THR A 230 44.29 30.04 -34.66
CA THR A 230 43.77 31.42 -34.62
C THR A 230 44.04 32.08 -33.26
N LEU A 231 43.87 31.35 -32.15
CA LEU A 231 44.23 31.87 -30.83
C LEU A 231 45.71 32.17 -30.70
N ARG A 232 46.59 31.35 -31.29
CA ARG A 232 48.04 31.63 -31.35
C ARG A 232 48.31 32.90 -32.16
N LYS A 233 47.72 33.04 -33.36
CA LYS A 233 47.86 34.26 -34.17
C LYS A 233 47.39 35.50 -33.42
N ILE A 234 46.22 35.46 -32.79
CA ILE A 234 45.71 36.58 -31.98
C ILE A 234 46.67 36.91 -30.83
N LYS A 235 47.25 35.91 -30.16
CA LYS A 235 48.23 36.13 -29.10
C LYS A 235 49.54 36.75 -29.63
N GLU A 236 50.02 36.30 -30.78
CA GLU A 236 51.20 36.85 -31.45
C GLU A 236 50.95 38.30 -31.90
N GLU A 237 49.83 38.57 -32.55
CA GLU A 237 49.41 39.93 -32.94
C GLU A 237 49.27 40.84 -31.71
N ALA A 238 48.64 40.36 -30.63
CA ALA A 238 48.54 41.11 -29.39
C ALA A 238 49.91 41.37 -28.73
N ALA A 239 50.85 40.43 -28.81
CA ALA A 239 52.21 40.62 -28.31
C ALA A 239 52.98 41.64 -29.16
N LEU A 240 52.88 41.56 -30.49
CA LEU A 240 53.46 42.53 -31.40
C LEU A 240 52.90 43.94 -31.15
N LEU A 241 51.57 44.08 -31.12
CA LEU A 241 50.90 45.36 -30.81
C LEU A 241 51.33 45.91 -29.45
N LYS A 242 51.49 45.04 -28.45
CA LYS A 242 52.01 45.46 -27.14
C LYS A 242 53.42 46.01 -27.27
N THR A 243 54.33 45.33 -27.96
CA THR A 243 55.71 45.81 -28.13
C THR A 243 55.79 47.10 -28.95
N THR A 244 54.95 47.29 -29.96
CA THR A 244 54.92 48.54 -30.74
C THR A 244 54.41 49.69 -29.88
N ILE A 245 53.36 49.48 -29.08
CA ILE A 245 52.88 50.50 -28.15
C ILE A 245 53.94 50.82 -27.09
N GLU A 246 54.62 49.82 -26.53
CA GLU A 246 55.72 50.04 -25.58
C GLU A 246 56.86 50.87 -26.21
N HIS A 247 57.18 50.62 -27.48
CA HIS A 247 58.17 51.38 -28.22
C HIS A 247 57.71 52.83 -28.49
N GLU A 248 56.48 53.05 -28.95
CA GLU A 248 55.91 54.38 -29.15
C GLU A 248 55.85 55.19 -27.84
N VAL A 249 55.52 54.53 -26.73
CA VAL A 249 55.57 55.14 -25.39
C VAL A 249 57.02 55.50 -25.01
N ALA A 250 58.00 54.64 -25.31
CA ALA A 250 59.41 54.95 -25.06
C ALA A 250 59.92 56.12 -25.92
N GLU A 251 59.53 56.18 -27.19
CA GLU A 251 59.88 57.29 -28.08
C GLU A 251 59.23 58.61 -27.64
N THR A 252 57.94 58.58 -27.30
CA THR A 252 57.25 59.79 -26.81
C THR A 252 57.81 60.27 -25.47
N THR A 253 58.13 59.36 -24.55
CA THR A 253 58.74 59.73 -23.25
C THR A 253 60.14 60.32 -23.42
N THR A 254 60.98 59.76 -24.28
CA THR A 254 62.32 60.33 -24.57
C THR A 254 62.22 61.68 -25.27
N ARG A 255 61.31 61.84 -26.22
CA ARG A 255 61.03 63.13 -26.87
C ARG A 255 60.58 64.19 -25.86
N LEU A 256 59.63 63.86 -24.98
CA LEU A 256 59.16 64.78 -23.94
C LEU A 256 60.25 65.12 -22.92
N ALA A 257 61.17 64.20 -22.63
CA ALA A 257 62.31 64.48 -21.76
C ALA A 257 63.25 65.54 -22.38
N VAL A 258 63.57 65.40 -23.67
CA VAL A 258 64.40 66.38 -24.41
C VAL A 258 63.68 67.73 -24.55
N GLU A 259 62.38 67.74 -24.86
CA GLU A 259 61.59 68.97 -24.92
C GLU A 259 61.57 69.69 -23.55
N ASN A 260 61.41 68.96 -22.45
CA ASN A 260 61.48 69.52 -21.10
C ASN A 260 62.88 70.07 -20.76
N GLU A 261 63.96 69.38 -21.14
CA GLU A 261 65.32 69.86 -20.91
C GLU A 261 65.62 71.14 -21.71
N ASN A 262 65.15 71.21 -22.96
CA ASN A 262 65.25 72.43 -23.78
C ASN A 262 64.48 73.60 -23.16
N LEU A 263 63.23 73.38 -22.73
CA LEU A 263 62.42 74.40 -22.06
C LEU A 263 63.07 74.86 -20.74
N ALA A 264 63.65 73.94 -19.97
CA ALA A 264 64.40 74.28 -18.76
C ALA A 264 65.63 75.16 -19.10
N GLY A 265 66.34 74.84 -20.19
CA GLY A 265 67.46 75.66 -20.69
C GLY A 265 67.04 77.05 -21.16
N GLU A 266 65.91 77.18 -21.85
CA GLU A 266 65.36 78.48 -22.28
C GLU A 266 64.95 79.35 -21.10
N LEU A 267 64.25 78.77 -20.12
CA LEU A 267 63.86 79.48 -18.89
C LEU A 267 65.07 79.93 -18.07
N ALA A 268 66.14 79.12 -18.01
CA ALA A 268 67.38 79.51 -17.35
C ALA A 268 68.04 80.73 -18.02
N ARG A 269 68.09 80.77 -19.36
CA ARG A 269 68.63 81.92 -20.11
C ARG A 269 67.78 83.18 -19.92
N ALA A 270 66.46 83.05 -19.95
CA ALA A 270 65.55 84.16 -19.68
C ALA A 270 65.71 84.72 -18.26
N ALA A 271 65.90 83.86 -17.26
CA ALA A 271 66.13 84.28 -15.88
C ALA A 271 67.48 85.01 -15.70
N GLU A 272 68.52 84.61 -16.43
CA GLU A 272 69.83 85.27 -16.40
C GLU A 272 69.80 86.64 -17.11
N GLN A 273 69.07 86.76 -18.22
CA GLN A 273 68.81 88.05 -18.87
C GLN A 273 68.04 89.02 -17.97
N ALA A 274 66.97 88.56 -17.31
CA ALA A 274 66.21 89.39 -16.37
C ALA A 274 67.05 89.87 -15.16
N ARG A 275 68.05 89.08 -14.72
CA ARG A 275 69.00 89.51 -13.68
C ARG A 275 69.95 90.60 -14.18
N SER A 276 70.49 90.45 -15.39
CA SER A 276 71.37 91.45 -16.01
C SER A 276 70.67 92.79 -16.22
N ASP A 277 69.40 92.78 -16.63
CA ASP A 277 68.62 93.99 -16.85
C ASP A 277 68.34 94.74 -15.52
N LEU A 278 68.05 94.01 -14.44
CA LEU A 278 67.86 94.58 -13.09
C LEU A 278 69.15 95.20 -12.51
N ASP A 279 70.31 94.58 -12.74
CA ASP A 279 71.60 95.13 -12.31
C ASP A 279 71.96 96.42 -13.06
N ALA A 280 71.56 96.55 -14.33
CA ALA A 280 71.73 97.79 -15.09
C ALA A 280 70.84 98.94 -14.58
N GLU A 281 69.59 98.66 -14.20
CA GLU A 281 68.68 99.66 -13.62
C GLU A 281 69.16 100.16 -12.23
N LEU A 282 69.72 99.27 -11.40
CA LEU A 282 70.26 99.65 -10.09
C LEU A 282 71.54 100.48 -10.18
N ALA A 283 72.37 100.28 -11.22
CA ALA A 283 73.52 101.14 -11.51
C ALA A 283 73.11 102.54 -11.97
N GLY A 284 72.06 102.65 -12.79
CA GLY A 284 71.51 103.93 -13.24
C GLY A 284 70.99 104.80 -12.08
N ARG A 285 70.21 104.22 -11.16
CA ARG A 285 69.68 104.95 -10.00
C ARG A 285 70.75 105.38 -8.99
N ARG A 286 71.86 104.66 -8.88
CA ARG A 286 72.99 105.03 -7.99
C ARG A 286 73.77 106.24 -8.52
N ALA A 287 73.97 106.34 -9.83
CA ALA A 287 74.68 107.46 -10.46
C ALA A 287 73.89 108.78 -10.40
N GLU A 288 72.55 108.73 -10.44
CA GLU A 288 71.69 109.93 -10.30
C GLU A 288 71.68 110.46 -8.86
N ALA A 289 71.63 109.58 -7.85
CA ALA A 289 71.65 109.96 -6.44
C ALA A 289 73.00 110.57 -5.99
N GLU A 290 74.13 110.10 -6.52
CA GLU A 290 75.46 110.67 -6.21
C GLU A 290 75.64 112.10 -6.77
N ARG A 291 74.99 112.42 -7.89
CA ARG A 291 75.03 113.77 -8.49
C ARG A 291 74.29 114.80 -7.65
N GLU A 292 73.10 114.46 -7.15
CA GLU A 292 72.31 115.36 -6.29
C GLU A 292 72.99 115.63 -4.92
N LEU A 293 73.74 114.66 -4.39
CA LEU A 293 74.44 114.80 -3.11
C LEU A 293 75.69 115.72 -3.20
N LEU A 294 76.38 115.73 -4.34
CA LEU A 294 77.52 116.62 -4.59
C LEU A 294 77.09 118.09 -4.76
N GLU A 295 75.95 118.34 -5.41
CA GLU A 295 75.44 119.71 -5.63
C GLU A 295 74.93 120.36 -4.34
N THR A 296 74.36 119.56 -3.43
CA THR A 296 73.92 120.02 -2.10
C THR A 296 75.10 120.27 -1.15
N HIS A 297 76.18 119.50 -1.25
CA HIS A 297 77.39 119.70 -0.44
C HIS A 297 78.15 120.99 -0.79
N GLN A 298 78.24 121.36 -2.08
CA GLN A 298 78.89 122.61 -2.50
C GLN A 298 78.17 123.86 -1.96
N LYS A 299 76.82 123.84 -1.96
CA LYS A 299 75.99 124.94 -1.41
C LYS A 299 76.16 125.09 0.12
N ALA A 300 76.47 124.00 0.84
CA ALA A 300 76.70 124.03 2.29
C ALA A 300 78.08 124.59 2.70
N VAL A 301 79.12 124.41 1.88
CA VAL A 301 80.48 124.92 2.15
C VAL A 301 80.55 126.45 2.04
N GLU A 302 79.85 127.05 1.06
CA GLU A 302 79.81 128.51 0.89
C GLU A 302 79.11 129.23 2.06
N LEU A 303 78.07 128.62 2.64
CA LEU A 303 77.37 129.16 3.82
C LEU A 303 78.24 129.10 5.08
N ASN A 304 79.05 128.04 5.26
CA ASN A 304 79.92 127.88 6.42
C ASN A 304 81.03 128.94 6.49
N ASN A 305 81.62 129.29 5.34
CA ASN A 305 82.67 130.32 5.28
C ASN A 305 82.19 131.73 5.69
N ARG A 306 80.89 132.05 5.54
CA ARG A 306 80.32 133.30 6.03
C ARG A 306 80.17 133.32 7.55
N PHE A 307 79.75 132.21 8.16
CA PHE A 307 79.60 132.12 9.63
C PHE A 307 80.93 132.21 10.38
N LEU A 308 82.04 131.72 9.80
CA LEU A 308 83.37 131.81 10.42
C LEU A 308 83.87 133.25 10.57
N GLN A 309 83.56 134.16 9.61
CA GLN A 309 83.93 135.57 9.73
C GLN A 309 83.15 136.31 10.83
N GLU A 310 81.89 135.94 11.06
CA GLU A 310 81.08 136.51 12.16
C GLU A 310 81.55 136.05 13.54
N ALA A 311 82.07 134.83 13.66
CA ALA A 311 82.56 134.28 14.94
C ALA A 311 83.85 134.95 15.44
N GLU A 312 84.75 135.39 14.56
CA GLU A 312 86.01 136.07 14.95
C GLU A 312 85.76 137.45 15.60
N SER A 313 84.71 138.16 15.17
CA SER A 313 84.25 139.42 15.78
C SER A 313 83.83 139.23 17.24
N GLN A 314 83.05 138.17 17.51
CA GLN A 314 82.50 137.87 18.83
C GLN A 314 83.56 137.42 19.85
N LEU A 315 84.68 136.85 19.39
CA LEU A 315 85.79 136.45 20.27
C LEU A 315 86.42 137.64 21.02
N ASN A 316 86.49 138.82 20.40
CA ASN A 316 87.03 140.01 21.06
C ASN A 316 86.10 140.54 22.17
N GLU A 317 84.79 140.32 22.06
CA GLU A 317 83.80 140.63 23.10
C GLU A 317 83.98 139.78 24.38
N THR A 318 84.57 138.59 24.27
CA THR A 318 84.70 137.64 25.39
C THR A 318 85.91 137.88 26.30
N LYS A 319 86.94 138.60 25.83
CA LYS A 319 88.14 138.91 26.64
C LYS A 319 87.85 139.90 27.77
N ASP A 320 86.95 140.85 27.57
CA ASP A 320 86.61 141.85 28.60
C ASP A 320 85.71 141.26 29.72
N ARG A 321 84.87 140.26 29.41
CA ARG A 321 84.01 139.55 30.39
C ARG A 321 84.79 138.69 31.39
N LEU A 322 85.96 138.16 31.01
CA LEU A 322 86.76 137.26 31.85
C LEU A 322 87.37 137.98 33.09
N ALA A 323 87.55 139.30 33.05
CA ALA A 323 88.08 140.09 34.16
C ALA A 323 87.08 140.23 35.34
N GLY A 324 85.77 140.15 35.10
CA GLY A 324 84.73 140.29 36.13
C GLY A 324 84.45 139.01 36.93
N LEU A 325 84.49 137.85 36.27
CA LEU A 325 84.20 136.51 36.84
C LEU A 325 85.09 136.11 38.03
N ARG A 326 86.26 136.73 38.20
CA ARG A 326 87.13 136.50 39.37
C ARG A 326 86.57 137.00 40.70
N LYS A 327 85.62 137.94 40.70
CA LYS A 327 84.96 138.44 41.94
C LYS A 327 83.86 137.52 42.47
N GLU A 328 83.25 136.68 41.64
CA GLU A 328 82.12 135.82 42.03
C GLU A 328 82.56 134.56 42.80
N HIS A 329 83.77 134.08 42.52
CA HIS A 329 84.32 132.85 43.11
C HIS A 329 84.47 132.89 44.64
N GLU A 330 84.63 134.08 45.24
CA GLU A 330 84.70 134.28 46.69
C GLU A 330 83.39 133.94 47.43
N LYS A 331 82.22 134.05 46.79
CA LYS A 331 80.92 133.83 47.46
C LYS A 331 80.51 132.36 47.55
N LEU A 332 81.01 131.51 46.66
CA LEU A 332 80.53 130.13 46.47
C LEU A 332 80.99 129.17 47.59
N ILE A 333 81.98 129.56 48.39
CA ILE A 333 82.44 128.80 49.57
C ILE A 333 81.37 128.74 50.68
N ALA A 334 80.43 129.69 50.73
CA ALA A 334 79.43 129.80 51.79
C ALA A 334 78.23 128.82 51.69
N ALA A 335 78.01 128.14 50.56
CA ALA A 335 76.84 127.25 50.37
C ALA A 335 77.08 125.79 50.80
N ILE A 336 78.32 125.44 51.14
CA ILE A 336 78.76 124.08 51.50
C ILE A 336 78.13 123.59 52.84
N ASP A 337 77.54 124.47 53.65
CA ASP A 337 77.06 124.14 55.00
C ASP A 337 75.71 123.36 55.11
N GLU A 338 74.82 123.36 54.11
CA GLU A 338 73.48 122.72 54.28
C GLU A 338 73.35 121.31 53.68
N ALA A 339 74.47 120.72 53.27
CA ALA A 339 74.60 119.29 52.97
C ALA A 339 74.23 118.34 54.15
N ASN A 340 73.75 118.86 55.29
CA ASN A 340 73.38 118.12 56.51
C ASN A 340 71.94 117.57 56.56
N ARG A 341 71.03 117.90 55.63
CA ARG A 341 69.63 117.40 55.70
C ARG A 341 69.40 115.98 55.16
N THR A 342 70.40 115.39 54.54
CA THR A 342 70.43 114.06 53.92
C THR A 342 70.23 112.85 54.85
N GLY A 343 69.95 113.01 56.15
CA GLY A 343 69.78 111.89 57.08
C GLY A 343 68.37 111.27 57.21
N LYS A 344 67.30 111.96 56.79
CA LYS A 344 65.91 111.61 57.18
C LYS A 344 65.23 110.51 56.34
N ASP A 345 65.75 110.19 55.15
CA ASP A 345 65.18 109.24 54.18
C ASP A 345 65.28 107.74 54.54
N SER A 346 65.88 107.33 55.65
CA SER A 346 66.16 105.89 55.91
C SER A 346 65.13 105.16 56.80
N ALA A 347 64.25 105.85 57.53
CA ALA A 347 63.44 105.24 58.60
C ALA A 347 62.06 104.65 58.17
N GLU A 348 61.39 105.16 57.13
CA GLU A 348 60.03 104.70 56.79
C GLU A 348 59.97 103.34 56.07
N LYS A 349 61.10 102.88 55.51
CA LYS A 349 61.18 101.61 54.76
C LYS A 349 60.85 100.37 55.62
N ALA A 350 60.98 100.43 56.94
CA ALA A 350 60.72 99.32 57.86
C ALA A 350 59.23 99.08 58.21
N ALA A 351 58.36 100.06 58.04
CA ALA A 351 56.94 99.95 58.44
C ALA A 351 56.08 99.11 57.48
N ARG A 352 56.55 98.86 56.25
CA ARG A 352 55.80 98.13 55.22
C ARG A 352 55.79 96.61 55.41
N GLU A 353 56.71 96.02 56.17
CA GLU A 353 56.83 94.56 56.31
C GLU A 353 55.86 93.94 57.35
N THR A 354 55.37 94.71 58.33
CA THR A 354 54.48 94.20 59.40
C THR A 354 53.01 94.05 59.00
N ILE A 355 52.52 94.82 58.02
CA ILE A 355 51.10 94.79 57.62
C ILE A 355 50.77 93.52 56.81
N ALA A 356 51.68 93.06 55.95
CA ALA A 356 51.48 91.88 55.10
C ALA A 356 51.29 90.56 55.91
N ALA A 357 51.77 90.49 57.16
CA ALA A 357 51.61 89.32 58.02
C ALA A 357 50.21 89.22 58.69
N ALA A 358 49.46 90.33 58.77
CA ALA A 358 48.15 90.38 59.43
C ALA A 358 46.99 89.87 58.54
N GLU A 359 47.05 90.12 57.23
CA GLU A 359 45.99 89.74 56.28
C GLU A 359 45.89 88.21 56.07
N ALA A 360 47.02 87.50 56.09
CA ALA A 360 47.06 86.03 55.96
C ALA A 360 46.33 85.29 57.12
N ARG A 361 46.25 85.90 58.31
CA ARG A 361 45.52 85.33 59.45
C ARG A 361 44.00 85.51 59.36
N ALA A 362 43.52 86.53 58.65
CA ALA A 362 42.09 86.77 58.48
C ALA A 362 41.42 85.73 57.54
N ALA A 363 42.17 85.22 56.55
CA ALA A 363 41.66 84.22 55.61
C ALA A 363 41.37 82.85 56.26
N LEU A 364 42.11 82.45 57.29
CA LEU A 364 41.91 81.18 58.00
C LEU A 364 40.66 81.17 58.89
N LEU A 365 40.31 82.31 59.47
CA LEU A 365 39.18 82.46 60.41
C LEU A 365 37.81 82.36 59.73
N ILE A 366 37.72 82.74 58.44
CA ILE A 366 36.48 82.66 57.66
C ILE A 366 36.14 81.21 57.28
N LEU A 367 37.15 80.40 56.96
CA LEU A 367 36.97 79.01 56.57
C LEU A 367 36.41 78.15 57.73
N GLU A 368 36.88 78.43 58.95
CA GLU A 368 36.44 77.75 60.18
C GLU A 368 34.97 78.06 60.54
N ALA A 369 34.49 79.26 60.18
CA ALA A 369 33.10 79.68 60.40
C ALA A 369 32.10 79.00 59.44
N GLU A 370 32.51 78.65 58.23
CA GLU A 370 31.65 77.90 57.27
C GLU A 370 31.46 76.44 57.69
N GLU A 371 32.44 75.83 58.35
CA GLU A 371 32.37 74.44 58.82
C GLU A 371 31.50 74.29 60.08
N GLU A 372 31.50 75.26 61.00
CA GLU A 372 30.60 75.26 62.16
C GLU A 372 29.11 75.47 61.79
N ALA A 373 28.84 76.29 60.77
CA ALA A 373 27.47 76.61 60.35
C ALA A 373 26.76 75.39 59.74
N THR A 374 27.46 74.62 58.91
CA THR A 374 26.92 73.40 58.28
C THR A 374 26.62 72.30 59.30
N ASN A 375 27.48 72.14 60.32
CA ASN A 375 27.27 71.16 61.39
C ASN A 375 26.06 71.49 62.30
N ARG A 376 25.78 72.77 62.56
CA ARG A 376 24.58 73.17 63.32
C ARG A 376 23.27 72.89 62.58
N VAL A 377 23.25 73.03 61.26
CA VAL A 377 22.07 72.70 60.43
C VAL A 377 21.81 71.19 60.44
N ALA A 378 22.85 70.38 60.26
CA ALA A 378 22.73 68.91 60.30
C ALA A 378 22.27 68.37 61.67
N ALA A 379 22.66 69.02 62.77
CA ALA A 379 22.21 68.66 64.12
C ALA A 379 20.73 69.03 64.38
N ALA A 380 20.25 70.14 63.81
CA ALA A 380 18.85 70.56 63.94
C ALA A 380 17.90 69.65 63.16
N GLU A 381 18.30 69.17 61.97
CA GLU A 381 17.51 68.24 61.17
C GLU A 381 17.32 66.88 61.86
N ARG A 382 18.36 66.33 62.51
CA ARG A 382 18.26 65.07 63.26
C ARG A 382 17.25 65.16 64.42
N ARG A 383 17.25 66.28 65.15
CA ARG A 383 16.29 66.53 66.24
C ARG A 383 14.83 66.65 65.76
N LEU A 384 14.62 67.18 64.56
CA LEU A 384 13.27 67.25 63.97
C LEU A 384 12.76 65.89 63.50
N VAL A 385 13.65 65.02 63.01
CA VAL A 385 13.31 63.63 62.66
C VAL A 385 12.96 62.82 63.91
N GLU A 386 13.68 63.00 65.02
CA GLU A 386 13.33 62.36 66.31
C GLU A 386 11.96 62.83 66.84
N LEU A 387 11.67 64.13 66.79
CA LEU A 387 10.35 64.65 67.20
C LEU A 387 9.19 64.18 66.29
N ARG A 388 9.46 63.92 65.00
CA ARG A 388 8.46 63.31 64.10
C ARG A 388 8.26 61.83 64.40
N ALA A 389 9.32 61.10 64.73
CA ALA A 389 9.22 59.70 65.15
C ALA A 389 8.43 59.56 66.47
N GLU A 390 8.66 60.44 67.46
CA GLU A 390 7.89 60.45 68.71
C GLU A 390 6.41 60.75 68.48
N ARG A 391 6.08 61.69 67.57
CA ARG A 391 4.69 61.99 67.19
C ARG A 391 4.02 60.80 66.49
N ASP A 392 4.73 60.12 65.60
CA ASP A 392 4.17 58.99 64.85
C ASP A 392 3.93 57.77 65.76
N THR A 393 4.76 57.53 66.79
CA THR A 393 4.45 56.55 67.85
C THR A 393 3.24 56.93 68.71
N ILE A 394 2.96 58.22 68.93
CA ILE A 394 1.75 58.67 69.62
C ILE A 394 0.52 58.52 68.70
N ALA A 395 0.67 58.71 67.39
CA ALA A 395 -0.39 58.48 66.42
C ALA A 395 -0.71 56.98 66.25
N ASP A 396 0.31 56.11 66.22
CA ASP A 396 0.14 54.64 66.14
C ASP A 396 -0.53 54.08 67.42
N TYR A 397 -0.40 54.75 68.57
CA TYR A 397 -1.20 54.43 69.76
C TYR A 397 -2.69 54.75 69.57
N ILE A 398 -3.04 55.78 68.79
CA ILE A 398 -4.43 56.09 68.40
C ILE A 398 -4.91 55.18 67.26
N GLU A 399 -4.02 54.73 66.38
CA GLU A 399 -4.28 53.69 65.37
C GLU A 399 -4.63 52.35 66.04
N SER A 400 -3.97 51.99 67.15
CA SER A 400 -4.27 50.78 67.93
C SER A 400 -5.67 50.78 68.60
N LEU A 401 -6.25 51.96 68.84
CA LEU A 401 -7.65 52.10 69.29
C LEU A 401 -8.66 52.08 68.12
N ARG A 402 -8.22 52.32 66.88
CA ARG A 402 -9.08 52.38 65.69
C ARG A 402 -9.10 51.08 64.89
N THR A 403 -8.09 50.22 65.02
CA THR A 403 -8.07 48.78 64.65
C THR A 403 -9.06 47.91 65.43
N VAL A 404 -10.06 48.53 66.06
CA VAL A 404 -11.34 47.91 66.45
C VAL A 404 -12.33 47.86 65.25
N VAL A 405 -12.01 48.44 64.08
CA VAL A 405 -12.99 48.66 62.98
C VAL A 405 -12.55 48.20 61.59
N GLY A 406 -11.70 47.18 61.46
CA GLY A 406 -11.76 46.33 60.26
C GLY A 406 -10.56 46.39 59.30
N GLU A 407 -9.51 45.68 59.69
CA GLU A 407 -8.90 44.68 58.80
C GLU A 407 -10.00 43.71 58.32
N ALA A 408 -10.07 43.19 57.10
CA ALA A 408 -9.29 43.39 55.89
C ALA A 408 -10.10 42.74 54.74
N LEU A 409 -10.40 43.50 53.68
CA LEU A 409 -10.92 42.97 52.41
C LEU A 409 -10.23 43.68 51.23
N ALA A 410 -9.48 42.90 50.43
CA ALA A 410 -9.34 43.01 48.96
C ALA A 410 -8.59 44.27 48.41
N VAL A 411 -7.94 44.38 47.24
CA VAL A 411 -7.70 43.55 46.04
C VAL A 411 -6.81 44.40 45.08
N THR A 412 -5.88 43.75 44.37
CA THR A 412 -5.47 43.90 42.93
C THR A 412 -5.18 45.26 42.24
N LYS A 413 -3.96 45.36 41.62
CA LYS A 413 -3.54 45.94 40.28
C LYS A 413 -4.00 47.38 39.86
N PRO A 414 -3.56 47.99 38.72
CA PRO A 414 -2.29 47.99 37.94
C PRO A 414 -1.84 49.41 37.41
N GLN A 415 -0.73 49.45 36.66
CA GLN A 415 -0.33 50.27 35.48
C GLN A 415 -0.67 51.78 35.25
N LYS A 416 0.42 52.47 34.84
CA LYS A 416 0.59 53.44 33.71
C LYS A 416 0.07 54.90 33.79
N SER A 417 1.06 55.79 33.89
CA SER A 417 1.45 56.83 32.89
C SER A 417 0.64 58.13 32.68
N VAL A 418 1.46 59.18 32.45
CA VAL A 418 1.28 60.37 31.58
C VAL A 418 1.00 61.71 32.26
N ARG A 419 1.95 62.62 32.01
CA ARG A 419 1.89 64.07 31.73
C ARG A 419 0.57 64.80 31.98
N SER A 420 0.68 66.01 32.50
CA SER A 420 0.69 67.26 31.71
C SER A 420 0.28 68.44 32.60
N GLY A 421 0.84 69.63 32.37
CA GLY A 421 0.22 70.84 32.91
C GLY A 421 1.15 72.05 32.90
N PRO A 422 0.78 73.20 32.28
CA PRO A 422 1.76 74.04 31.58
C PRO A 422 1.68 75.56 31.90
N ALA A 423 2.49 76.33 31.16
CA ALA A 423 2.30 77.74 30.73
C ALA A 423 2.44 78.83 31.81
N ARG A 424 2.99 80.04 31.59
CA ARG A 424 3.06 80.98 30.46
C ARG A 424 4.28 81.92 30.68
N GLN A 425 5.04 82.29 29.63
CA GLN A 425 5.17 83.65 29.05
C GLN A 425 5.39 84.82 30.05
N ALA A 426 6.25 85.82 29.86
CA ALA A 426 7.19 86.20 28.82
C ALA A 426 8.01 87.42 29.32
N ASN A 427 9.17 87.61 28.69
CA ASN A 427 9.81 88.90 28.39
C ASN A 427 10.64 89.70 29.43
N SER A 428 11.71 90.23 28.82
CA SER A 428 12.51 91.43 29.12
C SER A 428 13.58 91.26 30.21
N ARG A 429 14.87 91.20 29.83
CA ARG A 429 15.79 92.24 29.29
C ARG A 429 16.50 92.98 30.43
N LYS A 430 17.82 93.09 30.21
CA LYS A 430 18.72 94.22 30.52
C LYS A 430 19.34 94.24 31.93
N VAL A 431 20.68 94.20 31.97
CA VAL A 431 21.61 95.35 32.18
C VAL A 431 21.91 95.46 33.68
N ALA A 432 23.07 95.00 34.14
CA ALA A 432 24.38 95.68 34.12
C ALA A 432 24.50 96.84 35.11
N LYS A 433 25.75 97.02 35.56
CA LYS A 433 26.36 98.03 36.44
C LYS A 433 26.49 97.59 37.91
N GLN A 434 27.72 97.33 38.39
CA GLN A 434 28.76 98.30 38.84
C GLN A 434 28.28 99.11 40.05
N PRO A 435 29.13 99.29 41.08
CA PRO A 435 30.32 100.16 41.03
C PRO A 435 31.60 99.45 41.55
N ASP A 436 32.80 99.81 41.10
CA ASP A 436 33.58 101.04 41.35
C ASP A 436 34.03 101.22 42.80
N SER A 437 35.37 101.22 42.96
CA SER A 437 36.16 101.99 43.93
C SER A 437 37.64 101.64 43.67
N ALA A 438 38.29 102.30 42.71
CA ALA A 438 39.16 103.48 42.90
C ALA A 438 40.60 103.08 43.26
N ALA A 439 41.56 103.32 42.34
CA ALA A 439 42.52 104.44 42.39
C ALA A 439 43.75 104.08 43.27
N SER A 440 44.99 104.25 42.84
CA SER A 440 45.59 105.18 41.86
C SER A 440 46.81 104.56 41.18
#